data_AF-A0A540KIF6-F1
#
_entry.id   AF-A0A540KIF6-F1
#
_cell.length_a   1.000
_cell.length_b   1.000
_cell.length_c   1.000
_cell.angle_alpha   90.00
_cell.angle_beta   90.00
_cell.angle_gamma   90.00
#
_symmetry.space_group_name_H-M   'P 1'
#
loop_
_entity.id
_entity.type
_entity.pdbx_description
1 polymer ?
#
loop_
_entity_poly.entity_id
_entity_poly.type
_entity_poly.pdbx_seq_one_letter_code
_entity_poly.pdbx_strand_id
1 'polypeptide(L)'
;MAQLRPPKYVVRTEASVTKEIIGAFIDWESTDMVLLNLLLATLTDVAIEYVIGCKTAHEEWTNLVDIYASVSKSKVNHLKIELHTIKKGTDSINKYLLKLKGI
;
A
#
# COMPACT_ATOMS: atom_id res chain seq x y z
N MET A 1 -8.62 3.24 -13.55
CA MET A 1 -10.07 3.00 -13.43
C MET A 1 -10.25 1.75 -12.60
N ALA A 2 -10.66 1.88 -11.33
CA ALA A 2 -10.87 0.72 -10.47
C ALA A 2 -12.07 -0.07 -11.03
N GLN A 3 -11.84 -1.31 -11.45
CA GLN A 3 -12.93 -2.21 -11.82
C GLN A 3 -13.75 -2.44 -10.54
N LEU A 4 -14.98 -1.90 -10.50
CA LEU A 4 -15.89 -2.13 -9.38
C LEU A 4 -16.15 -3.63 -9.27
N ARG A 5 -16.01 -4.19 -8.06
CA ARG A 5 -16.34 -5.58 -7.74
C ARG A 5 -17.71 -5.93 -8.33
N PRO A 6 -17.80 -6.91 -9.26
CA PRO A 6 -19.07 -7.30 -9.83
C PRO A 6 -20.04 -7.83 -8.76
N PRO A 7 -21.37 -7.68 -8.94
CA PRO A 7 -22.34 -8.30 -8.06
C PRO A 7 -22.15 -9.82 -8.00
N LYS A 8 -22.29 -10.41 -6.81
CA LYS A 8 -22.07 -11.85 -6.60
C LYS A 8 -23.18 -12.73 -7.18
N TYR A 9 -24.41 -12.23 -7.18
CA TYR A 9 -25.60 -13.00 -7.51
C TYR A 9 -26.44 -12.29 -8.57
N VAL A 10 -27.07 -13.06 -9.46
CA VAL A 10 -28.06 -12.54 -10.41
C VAL A 10 -29.35 -12.23 -9.65
N VAL A 11 -29.88 -11.00 -9.77
CA VAL A 11 -31.21 -10.66 -9.27
C VAL A 11 -32.21 -10.82 -10.42
N ARG A 12 -33.15 -11.77 -10.30
CA ARG A 12 -34.24 -11.94 -11.25
C ARG A 12 -35.55 -11.46 -10.63
N THR A 13 -36.18 -10.46 -11.23
CA THR A 13 -37.44 -9.87 -10.80
C THR A 13 -38.60 -10.72 -11.30
N GLU A 14 -38.81 -11.91 -10.73
CA GLU A 14 -40.06 -12.70 -10.74
C GLU A 14 -39.77 -14.06 -10.09
N ALA A 15 -40.23 -14.20 -8.84
CA ALA A 15 -40.31 -15.42 -8.02
C ALA A 15 -39.17 -16.45 -8.15
N SER A 16 -38.30 -16.46 -7.14
CA SER A 16 -37.22 -17.42 -6.81
C SER A 16 -35.81 -16.91 -7.08
N VAL A 17 -35.08 -16.65 -6.00
CA VAL A 17 -33.64 -16.38 -6.02
C VAL A 17 -32.92 -17.67 -6.42
N THR A 18 -32.56 -17.82 -7.68
CA THR A 18 -31.63 -18.87 -8.09
C THR A 18 -30.23 -18.46 -7.63
N LYS A 19 -29.53 -19.34 -6.90
CA LYS A 19 -28.17 -19.15 -6.37
C LYS A 19 -27.08 -19.18 -7.47
N GLU A 20 -27.36 -18.66 -8.65
CA GLU A 20 -26.40 -18.64 -9.74
C GLU A 20 -25.42 -17.48 -9.54
N ILE A 21 -24.15 -17.85 -9.35
CA ILE A 21 -23.03 -16.91 -9.26
C ILE A 21 -22.78 -16.36 -10.66
N ILE A 22 -22.61 -15.05 -10.77
CA ILE A 22 -22.29 -14.39 -12.05
C ILE A 22 -20.89 -14.82 -12.48
N GLY A 23 -20.72 -15.35 -13.70
CA GLY A 23 -19.41 -15.77 -14.22
C GLY A 23 -18.35 -14.66 -14.14
N ALA A 24 -18.73 -13.42 -14.44
CA ALA A 24 -17.84 -12.26 -14.29
C ALA A 24 -17.36 -12.01 -12.84
N PHE A 25 -18.12 -12.41 -11.82
CA PHE A 25 -17.66 -12.35 -10.43
C PHE A 25 -16.58 -13.40 -10.15
N ILE A 26 -16.74 -14.62 -10.69
CA ILE A 26 -15.75 -15.70 -10.56
C ILE A 26 -14.43 -15.32 -11.24
N ASP A 27 -14.49 -14.78 -12.45
CA ASP A 27 -13.30 -14.34 -13.18
C ASP A 27 -12.57 -13.21 -12.44
N TRP A 28 -13.35 -12.27 -11.88
CA TRP A 28 -12.82 -11.19 -11.05
C TRP A 28 -12.17 -11.73 -9.77
N GLU A 29 -12.82 -12.66 -9.07
CA GLU A 29 -12.32 -13.24 -7.81
C GLU A 29 -11.05 -14.08 -8.04
N SER A 30 -10.99 -14.82 -9.15
CA SER A 30 -9.78 -15.55 -9.56
C SER A 30 -8.61 -14.59 -9.82
N THR A 31 -8.87 -13.50 -10.53
CA THR A 31 -7.84 -12.48 -10.81
C THR A 31 -7.39 -11.79 -9.53
N ASP A 32 -8.33 -11.42 -8.65
CA ASP A 32 -8.06 -10.77 -7.38
C ASP A 32 -7.22 -11.66 -6.45
N MET A 33 -7.50 -12.97 -6.37
CA MET A 33 -6.67 -13.92 -5.62
C MET A 33 -5.25 -14.06 -6.18
N VAL A 34 -5.08 -14.06 -7.50
CA VAL A 34 -3.75 -14.10 -8.12
C VAL A 34 -2.96 -12.84 -7.74
N LEU A 35 -3.61 -11.67 -7.77
CA LEU A 35 -2.97 -10.42 -7.40
C LEU A 35 -2.61 -10.35 -5.92
N LEU A 36 -3.49 -10.81 -5.02
CA LEU A 36 -3.20 -10.93 -3.57
C LEU A 36 -1.95 -11.77 -3.32
N ASN A 37 -1.90 -12.97 -3.91
CA ASN A 37 -0.75 -13.86 -3.72
C ASN A 37 0.55 -13.27 -4.31
N LEU A 38 0.44 -12.59 -5.46
CA LEU A 38 1.58 -11.91 -6.08
C LEU A 38 2.10 -10.79 -5.17
N LEU A 39 1.21 -9.94 -4.65
CA LEU A 39 1.58 -8.87 -3.73
C LEU A 39 2.27 -9.46 -2.50
N LEU A 40 1.64 -10.42 -1.84
CA LEU A 40 2.20 -11.09 -0.66
C LEU A 40 3.60 -11.69 -0.93
N ALA A 41 3.83 -12.29 -2.09
CA ALA A 41 5.12 -12.86 -2.47
C ALA A 41 6.23 -11.81 -2.67
N THR A 42 5.88 -10.55 -2.92
CA THR A 42 6.83 -9.44 -3.09
C THR A 42 7.10 -8.66 -1.81
N LEU A 43 6.28 -8.86 -0.77
CA LEU A 43 6.39 -8.13 0.47
C LEU A 43 7.48 -8.71 1.37
N THR A 44 8.22 -7.83 2.03
CA THR A 44 9.09 -8.20 3.16
C THR A 44 8.26 -8.51 4.41
N ASP A 45 8.80 -9.26 5.37
CA ASP A 45 8.09 -9.61 6.62
C ASP A 45 7.44 -8.42 7.33
N VAL A 46 8.13 -7.27 7.38
CA VAL A 46 7.61 -6.02 7.98
C VAL A 46 6.42 -5.47 7.19
N ALA A 47 6.46 -5.59 5.87
CA ALA A 47 5.42 -5.07 4.99
C ALA A 47 4.14 -5.92 5.04
N ILE A 48 4.29 -7.22 5.30
CA ILE A 48 3.17 -8.17 5.47
C ILE A 48 2.27 -7.76 6.65
N GLU A 49 2.83 -7.18 7.72
CA GLU A 49 2.05 -6.74 8.88
C GLU A 49 0.97 -5.70 8.53
N TYR A 50 1.19 -4.89 7.49
CA TYR A 50 0.26 -3.83 7.07
C TYR A 50 -0.91 -4.34 6.22
N VAL A 51 -0.84 -5.58 5.76
CA VAL A 51 -1.83 -6.15 4.83
C VAL A 51 -2.64 -7.28 5.48
N ILE A 52 -2.37 -7.61 6.74
CA ILE A 52 -3.12 -8.59 7.52
C ILE A 52 -4.60 -8.20 7.55
N GLY A 53 -5.47 -9.13 7.12
CA GLY A 53 -6.92 -8.96 7.13
C GLY A 53 -7.50 -8.31 5.87
N CYS A 54 -6.66 -7.90 4.90
CA CYS A 54 -7.14 -7.46 3.59
C CYS A 54 -7.81 -8.62 2.86
N LYS A 55 -8.97 -8.35 2.26
CA LYS A 55 -9.78 -9.36 1.56
C LYS A 55 -9.69 -9.29 0.05
N THR A 56 -9.07 -8.23 -0.47
CA THR A 56 -8.93 -7.99 -1.90
C THR A 56 -7.58 -7.37 -2.20
N ALA A 57 -7.04 -7.60 -3.40
CA ALA A 57 -5.77 -7.03 -3.83
C ALA A 57 -5.82 -5.50 -3.85
N HIS A 58 -7.00 -4.94 -4.11
CA HIS A 58 -7.21 -3.51 -4.06
C HIS A 58 -7.05 -2.93 -2.64
N GLU A 59 -7.61 -3.60 -1.64
CA GLU A 59 -7.49 -3.21 -0.23
C GLU A 59 -6.04 -3.33 0.24
N GLU A 60 -5.39 -4.44 -0.07
CA GLU A 60 -3.97 -4.66 0.20
C GLU A 60 -3.10 -3.55 -0.41
N TRP A 61 -3.27 -3.29 -1.72
CA TRP A 61 -2.52 -2.26 -2.43
C TRP A 61 -2.76 -0.86 -1.86
N THR A 62 -4.00 -0.53 -1.52
CA THR A 62 -4.35 0.79 -0.98
C THR A 62 -3.68 1.01 0.38
N ASN A 63 -3.74 0.02 1.27
CA ASN A 63 -3.06 0.09 2.57
C ASN A 63 -1.55 0.27 2.40
N LEU A 64 -0.91 -0.52 1.53
CA LEU A 64 0.51 -0.37 1.25
C LEU A 64 0.84 1.04 0.76
N VAL A 65 0.08 1.57 -0.20
CA VAL A 65 0.27 2.94 -0.72
C VAL A 65 0.14 3.96 0.40
N ASP A 66 -0.87 3.87 1.25
CA ASP A 66 -1.10 4.84 2.32
C ASP A 66 0.02 4.85 3.37
N ILE A 67 0.43 3.66 3.84
CA ILE A 67 1.53 3.53 4.82
C ILE A 67 2.83 4.06 4.20
N TYR A 68 3.22 3.58 3.02
CA TYR A 68 4.49 3.97 2.42
C TYR A 68 4.51 5.41 1.94
N ALA A 69 3.38 5.97 1.51
CA ALA A 69 3.27 7.40 1.20
C ALA A 69 3.45 8.27 2.45
N SER A 70 2.89 7.86 3.60
CA SER A 70 3.07 8.55 4.88
C SER A 70 4.53 8.48 5.36
N VAL A 71 5.14 7.29 5.33
CA VAL A 71 6.55 7.08 5.70
C VAL A 71 7.47 7.92 4.82
N SER A 72 7.23 7.96 3.50
CA SER A 72 8.00 8.77 2.56
C SER A 72 7.92 10.26 2.91
N LYS A 73 6.71 10.79 3.16
CA LYS A 73 6.52 12.20 3.56
C LYS A 73 7.18 12.53 4.88
N SER A 74 7.04 11.66 5.89
CA SER A 74 7.67 11.83 7.20
C SER A 74 9.19 11.85 7.10
N LYS A 75 9.77 10.91 6.34
CA LYS A 75 11.22 10.84 6.09
C LYS A 75 11.73 12.08 5.38
N VAL A 76 11.04 12.54 4.34
CA VAL A 76 11.39 13.79 3.64
C VAL A 76 11.36 15.00 4.60
N ASN A 77 10.32 15.10 5.43
CA ASN A 77 10.22 16.21 6.40
C ASN A 77 11.30 16.12 7.48
N HIS A 78 11.61 14.93 7.97
CA HIS A 78 12.69 14.71 8.93
C HIS A 78 14.04 15.17 8.38
N LEU A 79 14.39 14.75 7.16
CA LEU A 79 15.63 15.18 6.49
C LEU A 79 15.68 16.70 6.28
N LYS A 80 14.57 17.33 5.91
CA LYS A 80 14.49 18.80 5.83
C LYS A 80 14.76 19.46 7.18
N ILE A 81 14.19 18.93 8.27
CA ILE A 81 14.42 19.45 9.61
C ILE A 81 15.88 19.28 10.00
N GLU A 82 16.48 18.12 9.80
CA GLU A 82 17.90 17.89 10.07
C GLU A 82 18.78 18.88 9.30
N LEU A 83 18.49 19.08 8.01
CA LEU A 83 19.22 20.04 7.18
C LEU A 83 19.04 21.50 7.64
N HIS A 84 17.86 21.89 8.10
CA HIS A 84 17.61 23.25 8.60
C HIS A 84 18.19 23.48 10.00
N THR A 85 18.28 22.44 10.81
CA THR A 85 18.70 22.55 12.22
C THR A 85 20.18 22.27 12.41
N ILE A 86 20.85 21.65 11.44
CA ILE A 86 22.30 21.43 11.49
C ILE A 86 23.04 22.77 11.57
N LYS A 87 23.97 22.86 12.53
CA LYS A 87 24.81 24.04 12.75
C LYS A 87 26.27 23.62 12.83
N LYS A 88 27.16 24.45 12.29
CA LYS A 88 28.61 24.29 12.45
C LYS A 88 29.02 24.41 13.92
N GLY A 89 28.50 25.41 14.63
CA GLY A 89 28.91 25.70 16.01
C GLY A 89 30.44 25.83 16.13
N THR A 90 31.01 25.12 17.10
CA THR A 90 32.46 25.03 17.34
C THR A 90 33.15 23.96 16.50
N ASP A 91 32.43 23.17 15.69
CA ASP A 91 33.06 22.16 14.83
C ASP A 91 33.93 22.81 13.75
N SER A 92 34.98 22.09 13.34
CA SER A 92 35.75 22.44 12.14
C SER A 92 34.88 22.31 10.89
N ILE A 93 35.25 23.03 9.82
CA ILE A 93 34.52 23.00 8.54
C ILE A 93 34.43 21.56 8.02
N ASN A 94 35.53 20.80 8.05
CA ASN A 94 35.53 19.41 7.59
C ASN A 94 34.55 18.54 8.37
N LYS A 95 34.49 18.68 9.70
CA LYS A 95 33.58 17.90 10.54
C LYS A 95 32.11 18.29 10.29
N TYR A 96 31.83 19.57 10.11
CA TYR A 96 30.49 20.04 9.74
C TYR A 96 30.05 19.50 8.36
N LEU A 97 30.92 19.57 7.35
CA LEU A 97 30.62 19.06 6.01
C LEU A 97 30.39 17.55 5.99
N LEU A 98 31.14 16.79 6.80
CA LEU A 98 30.92 15.35 6.96
C LEU A 98 29.55 15.04 7.59
N LYS A 99 29.12 15.83 8.60
CA LYS A 99 27.77 15.70 9.17
C LYS A 99 26.69 16.00 8.15
N LEU A 100 26.85 17.08 7.37
CA LEU A 100 25.91 17.46 6.33
C LEU A 100 25.77 16.36 5.25
N LYS A 101 26.87 15.68 4.92
CA LYS A 101 26.88 14.57 3.96
C LYS A 101 26.20 13.29 4.49
N GLY A 102 26.06 13.18 5.82
CA GLY A 102 25.44 12.04 6.48
C GLY A 102 23.92 12.16 6.66
N ILE A 103 23.35 13.33 6.35
CA ILE A 103 21.90 13.56 6.21
C ILE A 103 21.49 13.09 4.82
#